data_AF-A0A4U9H8N0-F1
#
_entry.id   AF-A0A4U9H8N0-F1
#
_cell.length_a   1.000
_cell.length_b   1.000
_cell.length_c   1.000
_cell.angle_alpha   90.00
_cell.angle_beta   90.00
_cell.angle_gamma   90.00
#
_symmetry.space_group_name_H-M   'P 1'
#
loop_
_entity.id
_entity.type
_entity.pdbx_description
1 polymer ?
#
loop_
_entity_poly.entity_id
_entity_poly.type
_entity_poly.pdbx_seq_one_letter_code
_entity_poly.pdbx_strand_id
1 'polypeptide(L)'
;MLIETLWLLPVAAVYLFFIADSATSHLGANPWSLNLLLVAAGIVTTVPLLFFTAAATRLRLSTLGFFQYLGPTLMFLLAVTFYGKPSAQDKLVTFGFIWAALVLFTLDALYTQRKLR
;
A
#
# COMPACT_ATOMS: atom_id res chain seq x y z
N MET A 1 2.47 14.78 7.70
CA MET A 1 2.40 14.65 6.23
C MET A 1 2.17 15.98 5.52
N LEU A 2 0.99 16.62 5.61
CA LEU A 2 0.69 17.83 4.81
C LEU A 2 1.74 18.96 4.93
N ILE A 3 2.19 19.27 6.16
CA ILE A 3 3.19 20.32 6.40
C ILE A 3 4.57 19.92 5.85
N GLU A 4 4.97 18.66 5.99
CA GLU A 4 6.22 18.13 5.45
C GLU A 4 6.21 18.16 3.91
N THR A 5 5.07 17.82 3.29
CA THR A 5 4.91 17.87 1.84
C THR A 5 4.92 19.31 1.32
N LEU A 6 4.31 20.26 2.03
CA LEU A 6 4.36 21.69 1.71
C LEU A 6 5.78 22.25 1.74
N TRP A 7 6.57 21.82 2.72
CA TRP A 7 7.98 22.21 2.83
C TRP A 7 8.83 21.73 1.66
N LEU A 8 8.53 20.54 1.12
CA LEU A 8 9.22 19.98 -0.04
C LEU A 8 8.70 20.52 -1.37
N LEU A 9 7.51 21.12 -1.39
CA LEU A 9 6.85 21.64 -2.59
C LEU A 9 7.73 22.60 -3.41
N PRO A 10 8.42 23.61 -2.85
CA PRO A 10 9.28 24.49 -3.64
C PRO A 10 10.43 23.75 -4.30
N VAL A 11 11.06 22.79 -3.62
CA VAL A 11 12.13 21.96 -4.19
C VAL A 11 11.60 21.07 -5.31
N ALA A 12 10.43 20.46 -5.10
CA ALA A 12 9.76 19.65 -6.11
C ALA A 12 9.33 20.47 -7.34
N ALA A 13 8.88 21.72 -7.14
CA ALA A 13 8.54 22.63 -8.23
C ALA A 13 9.77 23.01 -9.05
N VAL A 14 10.90 23.33 -8.40
CA VAL A 14 12.16 23.60 -9.11
C VAL A 14 12.57 22.39 -9.96
N TYR A 15 12.50 21.19 -9.40
CA TYR A 15 12.78 19.97 -10.15
C TYR A 15 11.84 19.80 -11.34
N LEU A 16 10.52 19.93 -11.15
CA LEU A 16 9.53 19.74 -12.19
C LEU A 16 9.64 20.74 -13.34
N PHE A 17 9.90 22.01 -13.05
CA PHE A 17 9.92 23.06 -14.09
C PHE A 17 11.28 23.26 -14.76
N PHE A 18 12.39 22.90 -14.09
CA PHE A 18 13.74 23.19 -14.59
C PHE A 18 14.62 21.97 -14.88
N ILE A 19 14.30 20.80 -14.29
CA ILE A 19 15.16 19.61 -14.37
C ILE A 19 14.43 18.43 -15.03
N ALA A 20 13.13 18.29 -14.79
CA ALA A 20 12.34 17.16 -15.25
C ALA A 20 12.00 17.26 -16.74
N ASP A 21 12.99 17.02 -17.58
CA ASP A 21 12.81 16.87 -19.03
C ASP A 21 12.81 15.39 -19.39
N SER A 22 11.62 14.89 -19.74
CA SER A 22 11.40 13.52 -20.19
C SER A 22 10.34 13.53 -21.27
N ALA A 23 10.51 12.65 -22.27
CA ALA A 23 9.59 12.54 -23.41
C ALA A 23 8.12 12.33 -22.98
N THR A 24 7.87 11.78 -21.78
CA THR A 24 6.52 11.53 -21.27
C THR A 24 6.03 12.57 -20.25
N SER A 25 6.82 13.61 -19.96
CA SER A 25 6.51 14.64 -18.96
C SER A 25 5.28 15.48 -19.37
N HIS A 26 5.09 15.67 -20.67
CA HIS A 26 3.99 16.45 -21.22
C HIS A 26 2.78 15.56 -21.58
N LEU A 27 1.70 15.68 -20.82
CA LEU A 27 0.44 14.97 -21.08
C LEU A 27 -0.08 15.22 -22.52
N GLY A 28 0.09 16.42 -23.07
CA GLY A 28 -0.35 16.75 -24.44
C GLY A 28 0.44 16.07 -25.55
N ALA A 29 1.66 15.59 -25.27
CA ALA A 29 2.51 14.87 -26.23
C ALA A 29 2.36 13.34 -26.10
N ASN A 30 1.70 12.86 -25.05
CA ASN A 30 1.55 11.44 -24.77
C ASN A 30 0.38 10.81 -25.54
N PRO A 31 0.48 9.50 -25.89
CA PRO A 31 -0.67 8.74 -26.37
C PRO A 31 -1.82 8.74 -25.36
N TRP A 32 -3.05 8.78 -25.85
CA TRP A 32 -4.25 8.79 -24.99
C TRP A 32 -4.33 7.57 -24.06
N SER A 33 -3.82 6.41 -24.51
CA SER A 33 -3.74 5.20 -23.69
C SER A 33 -2.87 5.39 -22.44
N LEU A 34 -1.71 6.04 -22.57
CA LEU A 34 -0.83 6.32 -21.44
C LEU A 34 -1.49 7.30 -20.47
N ASN A 35 -2.09 8.38 -20.97
CA ASN A 35 -2.75 9.38 -20.14
C ASN A 35 -3.92 8.78 -19.35
N LEU A 36 -4.72 7.92 -19.98
CA LEU A 36 -5.79 7.18 -19.29
C LEU A 36 -5.24 6.27 -18.19
N LEU A 37 -4.13 5.56 -18.44
CA LEU A 37 -3.48 4.73 -17.40
C LEU A 37 -2.95 5.57 -16.24
N LEU A 38 -2.37 6.74 -16.51
CA LEU A 38 -1.89 7.67 -15.48
C LEU A 38 -3.03 8.20 -14.60
N VAL A 39 -4.15 8.60 -15.22
CA VAL A 39 -5.37 9.02 -14.48
C VAL A 39 -5.95 7.85 -13.69
N ALA A 40 -6.05 6.67 -14.30
CA ALA A 40 -6.55 5.47 -13.64
C ALA A 40 -5.67 5.07 -12.46
N ALA A 41 -4.34 5.19 -12.55
CA ALA A 41 -3.44 4.94 -11.44
C ALA A 41 -3.75 5.85 -10.24
N GLY A 42 -4.04 7.13 -10.49
CA GLY A 42 -4.48 8.07 -9.44
C GLY A 42 -5.78 7.62 -8.76
N ILE A 43 -6.79 7.20 -9.55
CA ILE A 43 -8.08 6.72 -9.02
C ILE A 43 -7.90 5.43 -8.22
N VAL A 44 -7.22 4.43 -8.81
CA VAL A 44 -6.97 3.12 -8.20
C VAL A 44 -6.19 3.23 -6.89
N THR A 45 -5.36 4.26 -6.73
CA THR A 45 -4.62 4.49 -5.48
C THR A 45 -5.44 5.29 -4.46
N THR A 46 -6.16 6.33 -4.90
CA THR A 46 -6.90 7.23 -4.01
C THR A 46 -8.13 6.55 -3.41
N VAL A 47 -8.87 5.76 -4.19
CA VAL A 47 -10.11 5.13 -3.74
C VAL A 47 -9.88 4.17 -2.55
N PRO A 48 -8.91 3.24 -2.59
CA PRO A 48 -8.57 2.41 -1.43
C PRO A 48 -8.06 3.23 -0.24
N LEU A 49 -7.29 4.30 -0.47
CA LEU A 49 -6.82 5.18 0.61
C LEU A 49 -7.99 5.88 1.31
N LEU A 50 -9.00 6.35 0.58
CA LEU A 50 -10.22 6.94 1.17
C LEU A 50 -11.03 5.93 1.98
N PHE A 51 -11.16 4.70 1.49
CA PHE A 51 -11.79 3.63 2.27
C PHE A 51 -10.98 3.29 3.53
N PHE A 52 -9.66 3.26 3.41
CA PHE A 52 -8.77 3.02 4.54
C PHE A 52 -8.87 4.12 5.60
N THR A 53 -8.85 5.40 5.21
CA THR A 53 -8.99 6.51 6.17
C THR A 53 -10.35 6.49 6.85
N ALA A 54 -11.42 6.17 6.11
CA ALA A 54 -12.75 6.00 6.69
C ALA A 54 -12.83 4.82 7.67
N ALA A 55 -12.19 3.68 7.35
CA ALA A 55 -12.12 2.53 8.25
C ALA A 55 -11.25 2.80 9.48
N ALA A 56 -10.16 3.56 9.32
CA ALA A 56 -9.21 3.85 10.39
C ALA A 56 -9.80 4.66 11.55
N THR A 57 -10.81 5.46 11.27
CA THR A 57 -11.54 6.21 12.31
C THR A 57 -12.54 5.34 13.09
N ARG A 58 -12.86 4.14 12.61
CA ARG A 58 -13.89 3.25 13.18
C ARG A 58 -13.34 1.97 13.80
N LEU A 59 -12.13 1.55 13.41
CA LEU A 59 -11.49 0.33 13.88
C LEU A 59 -10.49 0.63 14.99
N ARG A 60 -10.30 -0.34 15.89
CA ARG A 60 -9.20 -0.30 16.86
C ARG A 60 -7.86 -0.37 16.13
N LEU A 61 -6.84 0.33 16.63
CA LEU A 61 -5.50 0.36 16.04
C LEU A 61 -4.90 -1.05 15.84
N SER A 62 -5.15 -1.97 16.78
CA SER A 62 -4.71 -3.37 16.69
C SER A 62 -5.34 -4.12 15.51
N THR A 63 -6.65 -3.94 15.29
CA THR A 63 -7.36 -4.52 14.15
C THR A 63 -6.88 -3.92 12.84
N LEU A 64 -6.62 -2.60 12.82
CA LEU A 64 -6.09 -1.92 11.65
C LEU A 64 -4.71 -2.46 11.24
N GLY A 65 -3.80 -2.62 12.21
CA GLY A 65 -2.48 -3.19 11.98
C GLY A 65 -2.56 -4.61 11.42
N PHE A 66 -3.52 -5.41 11.88
CA PHE A 66 -3.76 -6.75 11.35
C PHE A 66 -4.13 -6.74 9.85
N PHE A 67 -5.07 -5.87 9.45
CA PHE A 67 -5.45 -5.72 8.04
C PHE A 67 -4.28 -5.28 7.16
N GLN A 68 -3.30 -4.53 7.69
CA GLN A 68 -2.11 -4.12 6.93
C GLN A 68 -1.24 -5.31 6.49
N TYR A 69 -1.31 -6.46 7.17
CA TYR A 69 -0.59 -7.68 6.77
C TYR A 69 -1.16 -8.37 5.52
N LEU A 70 -2.37 -7.99 5.08
CA LEU A 70 -2.91 -8.43 3.78
C LEU A 70 -2.07 -7.88 2.62
N GLY A 71 -1.58 -6.64 2.72
CA GLY A 71 -0.73 -6.01 1.70
C GLY A 71 0.48 -6.86 1.31
N PRO A 72 1.42 -7.14 2.24
CA PRO A 72 2.58 -7.98 1.96
C PRO A 72 2.19 -9.41 1.58
N THR A 73 1.06 -9.94 2.07
CA THR A 73 0.56 -11.27 1.66
C THR A 73 0.16 -11.31 0.20
N LEU A 74 -0.64 -10.33 -0.25
CA LEU A 74 -1.05 -10.24 -1.66
C LEU A 74 0.16 -9.97 -2.56
N MET A 75 1.08 -9.10 -2.14
CA MET A 75 2.32 -8.85 -2.87
C MET A 75 3.16 -10.12 -3.00
N PHE A 76 3.29 -10.91 -1.93
CA PHE A 76 4.00 -12.19 -1.96
C PHE A 76 3.33 -13.19 -2.90
N LEU A 77 2.00 -13.35 -2.80
CA LEU A 77 1.24 -14.24 -3.67
C LEU A 77 1.39 -13.86 -5.14
N LEU A 78 1.21 -12.59 -5.49
CA LEU A 78 1.40 -12.10 -6.86
C LEU A 78 2.83 -12.33 -7.36
N ALA A 79 3.84 -12.10 -6.51
CA ALA A 79 5.24 -12.32 -6.86
C ALA A 79 5.53 -13.78 -7.25
N VAL A 80 4.95 -14.73 -6.52
CA VAL A 80 5.18 -16.17 -6.73
C VAL A 80 4.31 -16.72 -7.87
N THR A 81 3.01 -16.40 -7.89
CA THR A 81 2.06 -17.02 -8.83
C THR A 81 2.03 -16.34 -10.19
N PHE A 82 2.06 -15.00 -10.22
CA PHE A 82 1.88 -14.21 -11.43
C PHE A 82 3.21 -13.79 -12.05
N TYR A 83 4.14 -13.29 -11.24
CA TYR A 83 5.43 -12.80 -11.72
C TYR A 83 6.50 -13.90 -11.83
N GLY A 84 6.19 -15.13 -11.41
CA GLY A 84 7.09 -16.28 -11.50
C GLY A 84 8.42 -16.09 -10.78
N LYS A 85 8.51 -15.14 -9.82
CA LYS A 85 9.75 -14.92 -9.07
C LYS A 85 9.87 -16.06 -8.05
N PRO A 86 10.93 -16.89 -8.11
CA PRO A 86 11.11 -17.96 -7.14
C PRO A 86 11.17 -17.33 -5.75
N SER A 87 10.24 -17.75 -4.88
CA SER A 87 10.26 -17.35 -3.48
C SER A 87 11.50 -17.95 -2.84
N ALA A 88 12.50 -17.11 -2.56
CA ALA A 88 13.64 -17.51 -1.74
C ALA A 88 13.13 -18.15 -0.45
N GLN A 89 13.74 -19.26 -0.05
CA GLN A 89 13.32 -20.06 1.10
C GLN A 89 13.16 -19.20 2.37
N ASP A 90 14.04 -18.22 2.54
CA ASP A 90 14.04 -17.25 3.63
C ASP A 90 12.74 -16.44 3.71
N LYS A 91 12.17 -16.06 2.55
CA LYS A 91 10.93 -15.29 2.47
C LYS A 91 9.71 -16.13 2.86
N LEU A 92 9.70 -17.41 2.48
CA LEU A 92 8.64 -18.36 2.86
C LEU A 92 8.63 -18.59 4.37
N VAL A 93 9.82 -18.80 4.97
CA VAL A 93 9.95 -19.00 6.42
C VAL A 93 9.50 -17.74 7.18
N THR A 94 9.97 -16.57 6.74
CA THR A 94 9.56 -15.29 7.35
C THR A 94 8.06 -15.06 7.24
N PHE A 95 7.48 -15.36 6.08
CA PHE A 95 6.04 -15.27 5.87
C PHE A 95 5.26 -16.21 6.80
N GLY A 96 5.74 -17.45 6.99
CA GLY A 96 5.18 -18.41 7.93
C GLY A 96 5.19 -17.90 9.37
N PHE A 97 6.29 -17.30 9.83
CA PHE A 97 6.36 -16.72 11.18
C PHE A 97 5.40 -15.55 11.38
N ILE A 98 5.28 -14.67 10.40
CA ILE A 98 4.32 -13.55 10.44
C ILE A 98 2.90 -14.08 10.59
N TRP A 99 2.52 -15.09 9.79
CA TRP A 99 1.19 -15.67 9.83
C TRP A 99 0.92 -16.45 11.12
N ALA A 100 1.91 -17.18 11.66
CA ALA A 100 1.79 -17.84 12.95
C ALA A 100 1.52 -16.84 14.08
N ALA A 101 2.27 -15.72 14.11
CA ALA A 101 2.06 -14.65 15.08
C ALA A 101 0.66 -14.00 14.91
N LEU A 102 0.21 -13.79 13.67
CA LEU A 102 -1.13 -13.27 13.36
C LEU A 102 -2.23 -14.19 13.90
N VAL A 103 -2.12 -15.50 13.68
CA VAL A 103 -3.10 -16.48 14.15
C VAL A 103 -3.14 -16.48 15.68
N LEU A 104 -1.99 -16.55 16.34
CA LEU A 104 -1.92 -16.49 17.81
C LEU A 104 -2.55 -15.22 18.37
N PHE A 105 -2.23 -14.06 17.80
CA PHE A 105 -2.79 -12.77 18.22
C PHE A 105 -4.31 -12.71 18.01
N THR A 106 -4.80 -13.26 16.89
CA THR A 106 -6.25 -13.30 16.59
C THR A 106 -6.98 -14.18 17.60
N LEU A 107 -6.42 -15.35 17.92
CA LEU A 107 -6.98 -16.27 18.90
C LEU A 107 -7.03 -15.62 20.29
N ASP A 108 -5.96 -14.92 20.70
CA ASP A 108 -5.92 -14.18 21.96
C ASP A 108 -6.96 -13.04 22.02
N ALA A 109 -7.09 -12.26 20.93
CA ALA A 109 -8.07 -11.20 20.83
C ALA A 109 -9.52 -11.73 20.91
N LEU A 110 -9.80 -12.86 20.26
CA LEU A 110 -11.10 -13.53 20.30
C LEU A 110 -11.39 -14.11 21.70
N TYR A 111 -10.39 -14.72 22.34
CA TYR A 111 -10.51 -15.26 23.69
C TYR A 111 -10.78 -14.15 24.72
N THR A 112 -10.03 -13.05 24.64
CA THR A 112 -10.20 -11.87 25.51
C THR A 112 -11.57 -11.22 25.31
N GLN A 113 -12.06 -11.11 24.07
CA GLN A 113 -13.42 -10.61 23.82
C GLN A 113 -14.51 -11.49 24.43
N ARG A 114 -14.35 -12.82 24.38
CA ARG A 114 -15.31 -13.77 24.97
C ARG A 114 -15.34 -13.71 26.49
N LYS A 115 -14.21 -13.36 27.13
CA LYS A 115 -14.10 -13.25 28.60
C LYS A 115 -14.69 -11.95 29.16
N LEU A 116 -14.85 -10.92 28.31
CA LEU A 116 -15.43 -9.61 28.65
C LEU A 116 -16.95 -9.53 28.40
N ARG A 117 -17.54 -10.53 27.73
CA ARG A 117 -18.99 -10.72 27.59
C ARG A 117 -19.48 -11.67 28.67
#